data_AF-A0A2I0MW66-F1
#
_entry.id   AF-A0A2I0MW66-F1
#
_cell.length_a   1.000
_cell.length_b   1.000
_cell.length_c   1.000
_cell.angle_alpha   90.00
_cell.angle_beta   90.00
_cell.angle_gamma   90.00
#
_symmetry.space_group_name_H-M   'P 1'
#
loop_
_entity.id
_entity.type
_entity.pdbx_description
1 polymer ?
#
loop_
_entity_poly.entity_id
_entity_poly.type
_entity_poly.pdbx_seq_one_letter_code
_entity_poly.pdbx_strand_id
1 'polypeptide(L)'
;MGNKTTEIRVKYENILSYDINELVNMSAEYRDRCCKNKKHENTKMFFCNDTQEIESLQSMACNMLRFFHKQKISKDFRWKAALVSCGTLQVLQCKCERHKKEKVCTQLNTHNKEDTETGEQSKKKCNQEFCELKENTSSLRSCWNKFEKIISR
;
A
#
# COMPACT_ATOMS: atom_id res chain seq x y z
N MET A 1 -13.73 -24.04 -2.08
CA MET A 1 -12.94 -22.78 -2.09
C MET A 1 -13.68 -21.58 -2.70
N GLY A 2 -14.73 -21.77 -3.53
CA GLY A 2 -15.44 -20.66 -4.21
C GLY A 2 -15.95 -19.51 -3.33
N ASN A 3 -16.59 -19.80 -2.18
CA ASN A 3 -17.19 -18.75 -1.34
C ASN A 3 -16.17 -17.73 -0.79
N LYS A 4 -14.95 -18.16 -0.44
CA LYS A 4 -13.92 -17.25 0.09
C LYS A 4 -13.39 -16.30 -0.99
N THR A 5 -13.20 -16.84 -2.19
CA THR A 5 -12.70 -16.09 -3.34
C THR A 5 -13.69 -15.02 -3.80
N THR A 6 -14.98 -15.35 -3.82
CA THR A 6 -16.06 -14.39 -4.09
C THR A 6 -16.15 -13.31 -3.01
N GLU A 7 -16.04 -13.67 -1.73
CA GLU A 7 -16.04 -12.70 -0.63
C GLU A 7 -14.87 -11.71 -0.73
N ILE A 8 -13.68 -12.19 -1.05
CA ILE A 8 -12.49 -11.35 -1.27
C ILE A 8 -12.73 -10.38 -2.41
N ARG A 9 -13.26 -10.85 -3.55
CA ARG A 9 -13.56 -10.02 -4.71
C ARG A 9 -14.53 -8.88 -4.36
N VAL A 10 -15.65 -9.20 -3.71
CA VAL A 10 -16.66 -8.21 -3.33
C VAL A 10 -16.07 -7.15 -2.39
N LYS A 11 -15.26 -7.57 -1.42
CA LYS A 11 -14.60 -6.60 -0.52
C LYS A 11 -13.54 -5.78 -1.24
N TYR A 12 -12.78 -6.36 -2.15
CA TYR A 12 -11.81 -5.61 -2.95
C TYR A 12 -12.50 -4.53 -3.79
N GLU A 13 -13.53 -4.90 -4.55
CA GLU A 13 -14.28 -3.99 -5.43
C GLU A 13 -14.93 -2.84 -4.63
N ASN A 14 -15.58 -3.16 -3.50
CA ASN A 14 -16.37 -2.18 -2.75
C ASN A 14 -15.58 -1.35 -1.73
N ILE A 15 -14.48 -1.89 -1.19
CA ILE A 15 -13.78 -1.28 -0.05
C ILE A 15 -12.38 -0.79 -0.44
N LEU A 16 -11.66 -1.49 -1.32
CA LEU A 16 -10.22 -1.31 -1.44
C LEU A 16 -9.75 -0.74 -2.79
N SER A 17 -10.45 -1.08 -3.88
CA SER A 17 -10.02 -0.73 -5.25
C SER A 17 -9.88 0.78 -5.45
N TYR A 18 -10.85 1.55 -4.94
CA TYR A 18 -10.82 3.01 -5.00
C TYR A 18 -9.61 3.58 -4.25
N ASP A 19 -9.36 3.10 -3.02
CA ASP A 19 -8.24 3.59 -2.21
C ASP A 19 -6.88 3.29 -2.84
N ILE A 20 -6.73 2.14 -3.49
CA ILE A 20 -5.50 1.82 -4.24
C ILE A 20 -5.32 2.78 -5.40
N ASN A 21 -6.38 3.09 -6.16
CA ASN A 21 -6.30 4.02 -7.28
C ASN A 21 -5.90 5.43 -6.82
N GLU A 22 -6.51 5.93 -5.75
CA GLU A 22 -6.12 7.21 -5.16
C GLU A 22 -4.66 7.21 -4.70
N LEU A 23 -4.20 6.14 -4.06
CA LEU A 23 -2.80 6.02 -3.64
C LEU A 23 -1.84 6.05 -4.83
N VAL A 24 -2.16 5.33 -5.92
CA VAL A 24 -1.38 5.34 -7.16
C VAL A 24 -1.33 6.75 -7.74
N ASN A 25 -2.46 7.45 -7.80
CA ASN A 25 -2.54 8.82 -8.31
C ASN A 25 -1.68 9.79 -7.48
N MET A 26 -1.77 9.73 -6.14
CA MET A 26 -0.92 10.50 -5.24
C MET A 26 0.57 10.23 -5.52
N SER A 27 0.94 8.98 -5.84
CA SER A 27 2.33 8.63 -6.16
C SER A 27 2.82 9.15 -7.53
N ALA A 28 1.89 9.39 -8.47
CA ALA A 28 2.17 9.89 -9.81
C ALA A 28 2.43 11.41 -9.85
N GLU A 29 1.89 12.18 -8.90
CA GLU A 29 2.13 13.62 -8.76
C GLU A 29 3.59 14.00 -8.42
N TYR A 30 4.46 13.00 -8.21
CA TYR A 30 5.87 13.15 -7.91
C TYR A 30 6.75 12.78 -9.12
N ARG A 31 7.69 13.67 -9.46
CA ARG A 31 8.55 13.56 -10.65
C ARG A 31 9.25 12.19 -10.75
N ASP A 32 8.94 11.43 -11.79
CA ASP A 32 9.53 10.10 -12.08
C ASP A 32 11.05 10.10 -12.22
N ARG A 33 11.65 11.25 -12.57
CA ARG A 33 13.12 11.41 -12.66
C ARG A 33 13.86 11.12 -11.36
N CYS A 34 13.15 11.11 -10.23
CA CYS A 34 13.71 10.95 -8.90
C CYS A 34 14.10 9.51 -8.54
N CYS A 35 13.36 8.51 -9.05
CA CYS A 35 13.49 7.11 -8.65
C CYS A 35 14.24 6.25 -9.67
N LYS A 36 14.77 6.84 -10.75
CA LYS A 36 15.34 6.12 -11.90
C LYS A 36 16.68 5.39 -11.66
N ASN A 37 17.42 5.68 -10.58
CA ASN A 37 18.86 5.35 -10.50
C ASN A 37 19.33 4.62 -9.22
N LYS A 38 18.45 4.04 -8.40
CA LYS A 38 18.88 3.38 -7.15
C LYS A 38 18.90 1.87 -7.35
N LYS A 39 20.05 1.22 -7.15
CA LYS A 39 20.14 -0.25 -7.03
C LYS A 39 19.13 -0.70 -5.97
N HIS A 40 18.12 -1.45 -6.39
CA HIS A 40 17.12 -2.00 -5.48
C HIS A 40 17.81 -3.07 -4.62
N GLU A 41 18.22 -2.74 -3.40
CA GLU A 41 18.73 -3.76 -2.46
C GLU A 41 17.63 -4.77 -2.07
N ASN A 42 16.35 -4.47 -2.35
CA ASN A 42 15.19 -5.25 -1.91
C ASN A 42 14.21 -5.62 -3.03
N THR A 43 14.67 -5.90 -4.27
CA THR A 43 13.80 -6.22 -5.42
C THR A 43 12.78 -7.34 -5.15
N LYS A 44 13.13 -8.32 -4.30
CA LYS A 44 12.24 -9.42 -3.91
C LYS A 44 11.01 -8.96 -3.11
N MET A 45 11.09 -7.80 -2.44
CA MET A 45 10.05 -7.28 -1.55
C MET A 45 8.82 -6.74 -2.30
N PHE A 46 8.97 -6.46 -3.60
CA PHE A 46 7.96 -5.84 -4.46
C PHE A 46 7.53 -6.76 -5.61
N PHE A 47 7.91 -8.03 -5.59
CA PHE A 47 7.55 -8.98 -6.63
C PHE A 47 6.21 -9.64 -6.31
N CYS A 48 5.31 -9.70 -7.30
CA CYS A 48 4.08 -10.48 -7.22
C CYS A 48 4.35 -11.86 -7.81
N ASN A 49 4.34 -12.89 -6.97
CA ASN A 49 4.43 -14.27 -7.41
C ASN A 49 3.05 -14.77 -7.87
N ASP A 50 2.96 -15.17 -9.15
CA ASP A 50 1.72 -15.62 -9.81
C ASP A 50 1.16 -16.96 -9.28
N THR A 51 1.87 -17.61 -8.36
CA THR A 51 1.37 -18.80 -7.65
C THR A 51 1.11 -18.53 -6.16
N GLN A 52 1.45 -17.34 -5.68
CA GLN A 52 1.37 -16.94 -4.27
C GLN A 52 0.96 -15.46 -4.16
N GLU A 53 -0.09 -15.05 -4.88
CA GLU A 53 -0.53 -13.64 -4.90
C GLU A 53 -0.96 -13.16 -3.52
N ILE A 54 -1.64 -14.00 -2.73
CA ILE A 54 -2.09 -13.64 -1.38
C ILE A 54 -0.87 -13.35 -0.48
N GLU A 55 0.15 -14.21 -0.50
CA GLU A 55 1.38 -14.00 0.29
C GLU A 55 2.16 -12.78 -0.20
N SER A 56 2.18 -12.56 -1.53
CA SER A 56 2.81 -11.40 -2.16
C SER A 56 2.12 -10.10 -1.72
N LEU A 57 0.79 -10.05 -1.79
CA LEU A 57 -0.04 -8.92 -1.35
C LEU A 57 0.10 -8.66 0.15
N GLN A 58 0.07 -9.71 0.97
CA GLN A 58 0.31 -9.61 2.42
C GLN A 58 1.69 -9.02 2.72
N SER A 59 2.74 -9.53 2.07
CA SER A 59 4.11 -9.03 2.22
C SER A 59 4.19 -7.55 1.84
N MET A 60 3.69 -7.18 0.66
CA MET A 60 3.66 -5.80 0.18
C MET A 60 2.92 -4.86 1.15
N ALA A 61 1.71 -5.22 1.57
CA ALA A 61 0.91 -4.46 2.53
C ALA A 61 1.64 -4.29 3.87
N CYS A 62 2.18 -5.37 4.43
CA CYS A 62 3.00 -5.29 5.64
C CYS A 62 4.23 -4.40 5.44
N ASN A 63 4.84 -4.40 4.26
CA ASN A 63 6.02 -3.60 3.98
C ASN A 63 5.70 -2.12 3.84
N MET A 64 4.53 -1.76 3.32
CA MET A 64 4.06 -0.38 3.25
C MET A 64 3.86 0.23 4.65
N LEU A 65 3.39 -0.55 5.63
CA LEU A 65 3.19 -0.06 7.01
C LEU A 65 4.47 0.45 7.69
N ARG A 66 5.67 0.05 7.22
CA ARG A 66 6.95 0.56 7.76
C ARG A 66 7.14 2.06 7.50
N PHE A 67 6.43 2.61 6.51
CA PHE A 67 6.54 4.01 6.12
C PHE A 67 5.65 4.94 6.93
N PHE A 68 4.73 4.41 7.74
CA PHE A 68 3.72 5.21 8.43
C PHE A 68 4.31 6.30 9.33
N HIS A 69 5.47 6.07 9.96
CA HIS A 69 6.12 7.07 10.83
C HIS A 69 7.27 7.84 10.13
N LYS A 70 7.44 7.66 8.81
CA LYS A 70 8.54 8.30 8.06
C LYS A 70 8.16 9.73 7.67
N GLN A 71 8.61 10.69 8.48
CA GLN A 71 8.32 12.13 8.30
C GLN A 71 8.85 12.74 7.00
N LYS A 72 9.76 12.05 6.31
CA LYS A 72 10.27 12.46 5.00
C LYS A 72 9.30 12.15 3.85
N ILE A 73 8.13 11.57 4.16
CA ILE A 73 7.03 11.29 3.24
C ILE A 73 5.83 12.13 3.71
N SER A 74 5.05 12.69 2.77
CA SER A 74 3.89 13.50 3.12
C SER A 74 2.91 12.72 4.00
N LYS A 75 2.28 13.43 4.94
CA LYS A 75 1.31 12.85 5.88
C LYS A 75 0.18 12.13 5.15
N ASP A 76 -0.35 12.73 4.08
CA ASP A 76 -1.47 12.16 3.34
C ASP A 76 -1.05 10.90 2.59
N PHE A 77 0.13 10.90 1.95
CA PHE A 77 0.61 9.72 1.25
C PHE A 77 0.92 8.56 2.20
N ARG A 78 1.57 8.82 3.35
CA ARG A 78 1.83 7.78 4.36
C ARG A 78 0.54 7.25 5.01
N TRP A 79 -0.44 8.13 5.21
CA TRP A 79 -1.75 7.76 5.75
C TRP A 79 -2.54 6.88 4.77
N LYS A 80 -2.66 7.32 3.51
CA LYS A 80 -3.35 6.57 2.46
C LYS A 80 -2.68 5.22 2.21
N ALA A 81 -1.34 5.18 2.22
CA ALA A 81 -0.59 3.92 2.12
C ALA A 81 -0.92 2.97 3.26
N ALA A 82 -0.99 3.46 4.50
CA ALA A 82 -1.35 2.63 5.65
C ALA A 82 -2.80 2.13 5.56
N LEU A 83 -3.73 2.99 5.13
CA LEU A 83 -5.14 2.62 4.93
C LEU A 83 -5.29 1.50 3.89
N VAL A 84 -4.65 1.64 2.72
CA VAL A 84 -4.61 0.60 1.69
C VAL A 84 -3.97 -0.69 2.20
N SER A 85 -2.91 -0.59 3.01
CA SER A 85 -2.23 -1.75 3.58
C SER A 85 -3.13 -2.52 4.54
N CYS A 86 -3.78 -1.82 5.47
CA CYS A 86 -4.69 -2.42 6.44
C CYS A 86 -5.93 -2.99 5.77
N GLY A 87 -6.50 -2.27 4.79
CA GLY A 87 -7.58 -2.77 3.95
C GLY A 87 -7.19 -4.04 3.20
N THR A 88 -6.00 -4.08 2.58
CA THR A 88 -5.47 -5.29 1.92
C THR A 88 -5.41 -6.48 2.88
N LEU A 89 -4.84 -6.29 4.07
CA LEU A 89 -4.74 -7.35 5.07
C LEU A 89 -6.11 -7.80 5.57
N GLN A 90 -7.05 -6.89 5.76
CA GLN A 90 -8.42 -7.21 6.18
C GLN A 90 -9.19 -7.98 5.10
N VAL A 91 -9.10 -7.56 3.84
CA VAL A 91 -9.75 -8.23 2.71
C VAL A 91 -9.23 -9.66 2.57
N LEU A 92 -7.91 -9.85 2.67
CA LEU A 92 -7.25 -11.15 2.57
C LEU A 92 -7.32 -11.99 3.86
N GLN A 93 -7.82 -11.42 4.96
CA GLN A 93 -7.81 -12.02 6.31
C GLN A 93 -6.40 -12.42 6.78
N CYS A 94 -5.38 -11.62 6.40
CA CYS A 94 -3.98 -11.83 6.72
C CYS A 94 -3.52 -10.95 7.91
N LYS A 95 -2.40 -11.30 8.53
CA LYS A 95 -1.75 -10.52 9.59
C LYS A 95 -0.28 -10.27 9.27
N CYS A 96 0.31 -9.25 9.88
CA CYS A 96 1.76 -9.02 9.77
C CYS A 96 2.46 -9.68 10.95
N GLU A 97 3.49 -10.50 10.70
CA GLU A 97 4.27 -11.17 11.75
C GLU A 97 4.90 -10.21 12.77
N ARG A 98 5.12 -8.94 12.38
CA ARG A 98 5.67 -7.92 13.27
C ARG A 98 4.52 -7.15 13.94
N HIS A 99 4.27 -7.40 15.23
CA HIS A 99 3.28 -6.69 16.06
C HIS A 99 3.32 -5.16 15.94
N LYS A 100 4.48 -4.55 15.67
CA LYS A 100 4.58 -3.08 15.45
C LYS A 100 3.78 -2.60 14.24
N LYS A 101 3.63 -3.43 13.20
CA LYS A 101 2.86 -3.11 11.99
C LYS A 101 1.35 -3.23 12.25
N GLU A 102 0.93 -4.22 13.03
CA GLU A 102 -0.49 -4.41 13.40
C GLU A 102 -1.04 -3.21 14.18
N LYS A 103 -0.23 -2.63 15.07
CA LYS A 103 -0.61 -1.43 15.84
C LYS A 103 -0.95 -0.23 14.96
N VAL A 104 -0.35 -0.11 13.77
CA VAL A 104 -0.66 0.98 12.84
C VAL A 104 -2.11 0.89 12.38
N CYS A 105 -2.59 -0.31 12.03
CA CYS A 105 -3.98 -0.50 11.60
C CYS A 105 -4.98 -0.17 12.71
N THR A 106 -4.64 -0.45 13.97
CA THR A 106 -5.47 -0.03 15.11
C THR A 106 -5.48 1.49 15.28
N GLN A 107 -4.32 2.15 15.14
CA GLN A 107 -4.20 3.62 15.26
C GLN A 107 -5.01 4.38 14.21
N LEU A 108 -5.08 3.86 12.98
CA LEU A 108 -5.88 4.46 11.90
C LEU A 108 -7.37 4.50 12.24
N ASN A 109 -7.89 3.51 12.97
CA ASN A 109 -9.31 3.44 13.35
C ASN A 109 -9.68 4.39 14.50
N THR A 110 -8.71 4.82 15.32
CA THR A 110 -8.96 5.71 16.47
C THR A 110 -8.86 7.19 16.08
N HIS A 111 -8.07 7.52 15.06
CA HIS A 111 -7.93 8.89 14.59
C HIS A 111 -9.05 9.22 13.60
N ASN A 112 -10.17 9.72 14.11
CA ASN A 112 -11.08 10.54 13.32
C ASN A 112 -10.30 11.74 12.78
N LYS A 113 -10.53 12.08 11.51
CA LYS A 113 -9.94 13.23 10.82
C LYS A 113 -10.19 14.52 11.64
N GLU A 114 -9.23 14.89 12.47
CA GLU A 114 -9.06 16.28 12.86
C GLU A 114 -8.24 16.94 11.76
N ASP A 115 -8.98 17.58 10.85
CA ASP A 115 -8.46 18.46 9.83
C ASP A 115 -7.82 19.67 10.51
N THR A 116 -6.49 19.70 10.47
CA THR A 116 -5.76 20.96 10.46
C THR A 116 -4.85 20.92 9.25
N GLU A 117 -5.39 21.42 8.14
CA GLU A 117 -4.59 21.98 7.06
C GLU A 117 -3.76 23.11 7.64
N THR A 118 -2.44 22.92 7.69
CA THR A 118 -1.45 24.00 7.57
C THR A 118 -0.09 23.34 7.50
N GLY A 119 0.41 23.25 6.27
CA GLY A 119 1.72 22.70 6.00
C GLY A 119 2.06 22.99 4.56
N GLU A 120 2.65 24.16 4.33
CA GLU A 120 3.28 24.54 3.06
C GLU A 120 3.92 23.32 2.40
N GLN A 121 3.64 23.15 1.10
CA GLN A 121 4.27 22.16 0.23
C GLN A 121 5.79 22.41 0.19
N SER A 122 6.49 21.97 1.23
CA SER A 122 7.93 22.08 1.33
C SER A 122 8.54 21.34 0.13
N LYS A 123 9.40 22.06 -0.58
CA LYS A 123 9.99 21.68 -1.87
C LYS A 123 10.34 20.18 -1.91
N LYS A 124 9.68 19.47 -2.82
CA LYS A 124 9.76 18.03 -3.15
C LYS A 124 11.22 17.56 -3.28
N LYS A 125 11.89 17.25 -2.17
CA LYS A 125 13.26 16.70 -2.17
C LYS A 125 13.19 15.18 -2.32
N CYS A 126 13.94 14.66 -3.28
CA CYS A 126 14.03 13.23 -3.55
C CYS A 126 14.45 12.42 -2.32
N ASN A 127 13.57 11.54 -1.83
CA ASN A 127 13.85 10.63 -0.73
C ASN A 127 13.78 9.17 -1.20
N GLN A 128 14.74 8.36 -0.77
CA GLN A 128 14.77 6.92 -1.05
C GLN A 128 13.52 6.22 -0.54
N GLU A 129 13.08 6.55 0.68
CA GLU A 129 11.91 5.92 1.30
C GLU A 129 10.62 6.22 0.51
N PHE A 130 10.56 7.39 -0.11
CA PHE A 130 9.46 7.77 -0.99
C PHE A 130 9.43 6.89 -2.25
N CYS A 131 10.58 6.70 -2.91
CA CYS A 131 10.68 5.85 -4.09
C CYS A 131 10.33 4.40 -3.80
N GLU A 132 10.78 3.86 -2.66
CA GLU A 132 10.41 2.50 -2.24
C GLU A 132 8.90 2.37 -1.96
N LEU A 133 8.27 3.39 -1.37
CA LEU A 133 6.83 3.36 -1.16
C LEU A 133 6.05 3.46 -2.50
N LYS A 134 6.54 4.28 -3.44
CA LYS A 134 5.96 4.38 -4.79
C LYS A 134 6.09 3.06 -5.56
N GLU A 135 7.26 2.42 -5.54
CA GLU A 135 7.46 1.11 -6.16
C GLU A 135 6.55 0.04 -5.55
N ASN A 136 6.48 -0.02 -4.21
CA ASN A 136 5.59 -0.96 -3.53
C ASN A 136 4.12 -0.72 -3.90
N THR A 137 3.70 0.54 -4.00
CA THR A 137 2.33 0.92 -4.41
C THR A 137 2.02 0.40 -5.81
N SER A 138 2.92 0.63 -6.78
CA SER A 138 2.76 0.14 -8.15
C SER A 138 2.70 -1.39 -8.21
N SER A 139 3.58 -2.07 -7.46
CA SER A 139 3.59 -3.53 -7.39
C SER A 139 2.34 -4.10 -6.75
N LEU A 140 1.86 -3.50 -5.64
CA LEU A 140 0.63 -3.90 -4.97
C LEU A 140 -0.57 -3.78 -5.91
N ARG A 141 -0.71 -2.66 -6.62
CA ARG A 141 -1.77 -2.47 -7.62
C ARG A 141 -1.71 -3.53 -8.71
N SER A 142 -0.52 -3.76 -9.27
CA SER A 142 -0.32 -4.78 -10.31
C SER A 142 -0.69 -6.18 -9.81
N CYS A 143 -0.31 -6.52 -8.58
CA CYS A 143 -0.60 -7.81 -7.97
C CYS A 143 -2.10 -8.00 -7.70
N TRP A 144 -2.78 -6.96 -7.21
CA TRP A 144 -4.24 -6.97 -7.08
C TRP A 144 -4.93 -7.17 -8.44
N ASN A 145 -4.50 -6.49 -9.50
CA ASN A 145 -5.06 -6.67 -10.84
C ASN A 145 -4.87 -8.11 -11.37
N LYS A 146 -3.74 -8.75 -11.04
CA LYS A 146 -3.50 -10.16 -11.40
C LYS A 146 -4.41 -11.09 -10.63
N PHE A 147 -4.47 -10.92 -9.32
CA PHE A 147 -5.29 -11.72 -8.43
C PHE A 147 -6.79 -11.57 -8.78
N GLU A 148 -7.25 -10.36 -9.07
CA GLU A 148 -8.61 -10.06 -9.54
C GLU A 148 -8.99 -10.88 -10.78
N LYS A 149 -8.07 -11.03 -11.75
CA LYS A 149 -8.30 -11.86 -12.94
C LYS A 149 -8.42 -13.35 -12.63
N ILE A 150 -7.75 -13.83 -11.59
CA ILE A 150 -7.82 -15.24 -11.15
C ILE A 150 -9.15 -15.50 -10.46
N ILE A 151 -9.56 -14.60 -9.57
CA ILE A 151 -10.78 -14.73 -8.76
C ILE A 151 -12.07 -14.37 -9.51
N SER A 152 -11.95 -13.81 -10.71
CA SER A 152 -13.07 -13.50 -11.62
C SER A 152 -13.36 -14.59 -12.65
N ARG A 153 -12.52 -15.63 -12.73
CA ARG A 153 -12.74 -16.83 -13.55
C ARG A 153 -13.59 -17.85 -12.80
#